data_AF-A0AAV1LI16-F1
#
_entry.id   AF-A0AAV1LI16-F1
#
_cell.length_a   1.000
_cell.length_b   1.000
_cell.length_c   1.000
_cell.angle_alpha   90.00
_cell.angle_beta   90.00
_cell.angle_gamma   90.00
#
_symmetry.space_group_name_H-M   'P 1'
#
loop_
_entity.id
_entity.type
_entity.pdbx_description
1 polymer ?
#
loop_
_entity_poly.entity_id
_entity_poly.type
_entity_poly.pdbx_seq_one_letter_code
_entity_poly.pdbx_strand_id
1 'polypeptide(L)'
;MGTIQLSRLQDYWKTGRLFTIPIFAEQMGRNRFLLIMRCLHFTSEADNGDPVLKVRSVVDYFNTKMNECYYPAKELSLDESMILWRGRLKFRQFIKNKRHKYGIKLYMLTEPDGLVLKFRVYAGGLDHEVSGKGHAEKVVMQLMNEKLHNGHALYMDNFYNSLGLAKKLLDNNTYCTGTLRINLKQNPQEVVQKNLKKGENISRYCQGVHIGKWKDKRPVTYITTEFEDKMLPITNKRGQVAQKPEAIAKYNDYMSGVDRQDQLLAFYPCERKTLRWYLKVAIHTFQLLLINSFKIYNKYSGQPKMTLYDYRLSVISALLPDKHFKTNPGPVKRQVPMPHKVSKITERNAKGKLKRKQCRQCTKGKKRTDTIWHCITCIEKPGLCVECFEVYHSSI
;
A
#
# COMPACT_ATOMS: atom_id res chain seq x y z
N MET A 1 -7.05 0.86 -8.91
CA MET A 1 -6.73 2.29 -9.18
C MET A 1 -5.23 2.60 -9.25
N GLY A 2 -4.32 1.77 -8.72
CA GLY A 2 -2.88 1.97 -8.94
C GLY A 2 -2.39 1.57 -10.33
N THR A 3 -3.01 0.53 -10.93
CA THR A 3 -2.68 0.04 -12.28
C THR A 3 -3.16 0.99 -13.38
N ILE A 4 -4.39 1.52 -13.25
CA ILE A 4 -4.95 2.51 -14.16
C ILE A 4 -5.08 3.82 -13.40
N GLN A 5 -4.27 4.83 -13.74
CA GLN A 5 -4.24 6.11 -13.05
C GLN A 5 -4.96 7.20 -13.83
N LEU A 6 -6.12 7.62 -13.32
CA LEU A 6 -6.82 8.81 -13.83
C LEU A 6 -6.48 10.05 -13.00
N SER A 7 -6.59 11.23 -13.60
CA SER A 7 -6.24 12.51 -12.96
C SER A 7 -7.08 12.81 -11.72
N ARG A 8 -8.40 12.63 -11.80
CA ARG A 8 -9.32 12.84 -10.66
C ARG A 8 -9.96 11.53 -10.24
N LEU A 9 -10.21 11.38 -8.95
CA LEU A 9 -10.85 10.17 -8.41
C LEU A 9 -12.25 9.94 -9.00
N GLN A 10 -13.00 11.00 -9.30
CA GLN A 10 -14.34 10.87 -9.87
C GLN A 10 -14.31 10.41 -11.34
N ASP A 11 -13.16 10.56 -12.03
CA ASP A 11 -13.05 10.19 -13.45
C ASP A 11 -13.19 8.69 -13.68
N TYR A 12 -12.93 7.85 -12.67
CA TYR A 12 -13.12 6.39 -12.75
C TYR A 12 -14.58 5.97 -12.97
N TRP A 13 -15.53 6.86 -12.73
CA TRP A 13 -16.97 6.61 -12.92
C TRP A 13 -17.58 7.42 -14.08
N LYS A 14 -16.75 8.08 -14.89
CA LYS A 14 -17.24 8.78 -16.09
C LYS A 14 -17.59 7.77 -17.17
N THR A 15 -18.69 8.03 -17.87
CA THR A 15 -19.20 7.21 -18.97
C THR A 15 -18.80 7.74 -20.36
N GLY A 16 -18.12 8.88 -20.42
CA GLY A 16 -17.62 9.44 -21.68
C GLY A 16 -16.49 8.57 -22.23
N ARG A 17 -16.45 8.40 -23.57
CA ARG A 17 -15.55 7.49 -24.31
C ARG A 17 -14.10 7.47 -23.82
N LEU A 18 -13.54 8.61 -23.43
CA LEU A 18 -12.14 8.72 -22.97
C LEU A 18 -11.88 8.14 -21.57
N PHE A 19 -12.93 7.93 -20.77
CA PHE A 19 -12.86 7.54 -19.35
C PHE A 19 -13.66 6.27 -19.03
N THR A 20 -14.31 5.67 -20.03
CA THR A 20 -15.15 4.49 -19.83
C THR A 20 -14.30 3.29 -19.45
N ILE A 21 -14.24 3.01 -18.14
CA ILE A 21 -13.61 1.82 -17.59
C ILE A 21 -14.67 1.10 -16.75
N PRO A 22 -15.46 0.17 -17.35
CA PRO A 22 -16.70 -0.33 -16.78
C PRO A 22 -16.56 -0.92 -15.37
N ILE A 23 -15.44 -1.60 -15.12
CA ILE A 23 -15.16 -2.33 -13.88
C ILE A 23 -15.35 -1.49 -12.61
N PHE A 24 -15.11 -0.18 -12.62
CA PHE A 24 -15.29 0.64 -11.42
C PHE A 24 -16.77 0.86 -11.09
N ALA A 25 -17.59 1.18 -12.11
CA ALA A 25 -19.00 1.44 -11.92
C ALA A 25 -19.82 0.17 -11.70
N GLU A 26 -19.38 -0.95 -12.30
CA GLU A 26 -19.97 -2.28 -12.10
C GLU A 26 -19.77 -2.77 -10.66
N GLN A 27 -18.59 -2.54 -10.09
CA GLN A 27 -18.24 -3.09 -8.78
C GLN A 27 -18.72 -2.22 -7.61
N MET A 28 -18.69 -0.89 -7.76
CA MET A 28 -19.15 0.00 -6.69
C MET A 28 -19.55 1.37 -7.23
N GLY A 29 -20.73 1.86 -6.88
CA GLY A 29 -21.14 3.22 -7.24
C GLY A 29 -20.21 4.30 -6.67
N ARG A 30 -19.94 5.35 -7.46
CA ARG A 30 -19.05 6.47 -7.08
C ARG A 30 -19.30 7.01 -5.67
N ASN A 31 -20.56 7.34 -5.37
CA ASN A 31 -20.92 7.97 -4.10
C ASN A 31 -20.70 7.00 -2.92
N ARG A 32 -20.95 5.70 -3.12
CA ARG A 32 -20.66 4.67 -2.11
C ARG A 32 -19.16 4.57 -1.84
N PHE A 33 -18.33 4.53 -2.88
CA PHE A 33 -16.88 4.51 -2.73
C PHE A 33 -16.36 5.73 -1.99
N LEU A 34 -16.80 6.93 -2.38
CA LEU A 34 -16.39 8.17 -1.72
C LEU A 34 -16.85 8.23 -0.25
N LEU A 35 -18.05 7.73 0.05
CA LEU A 35 -18.56 7.63 1.41
C LEU A 35 -17.72 6.67 2.25
N ILE A 36 -17.40 5.48 1.74
CA ILE A 36 -16.51 4.52 2.42
C ILE A 36 -15.16 5.18 2.69
N MET A 37 -14.53 5.79 1.68
CA MET A 37 -13.24 6.47 1.85
C MET A 37 -13.29 7.61 2.88
N ARG A 38 -14.43 8.29 3.01
CA ARG A 38 -14.65 9.36 4.01
C ARG A 38 -14.86 8.80 5.43
N CYS A 39 -15.48 7.63 5.55
CA CYS A 39 -15.82 7.00 6.82
C CYS A 39 -14.88 5.87 7.23
N LEU A 40 -13.85 5.57 6.43
CA LEU A 40 -12.87 4.54 6.77
C LEU A 40 -11.96 5.02 7.89
N HIS A 41 -11.92 4.25 8.97
CA HIS A 41 -11.14 4.44 10.19
C HIS A 41 -10.61 3.08 10.66
N PHE A 42 -9.50 3.07 11.41
CA PHE A 42 -8.82 1.84 11.85
C PHE A 42 -8.68 1.71 13.37
N THR A 43 -9.28 2.62 14.12
CA THR A 43 -9.30 2.57 15.59
C THR A 43 -10.66 3.02 16.09
N SER A 44 -11.14 2.36 17.14
CA SER A 44 -12.31 2.75 17.94
C SER A 44 -11.90 3.44 19.24
N GLU A 45 -10.60 3.51 19.54
CA GLU A 45 -10.09 4.05 20.79
C GLU A 45 -10.18 5.58 20.83
N ALA A 46 -10.43 6.10 22.03
CA ALA A 46 -10.33 7.53 22.30
C ALA A 46 -8.87 8.01 22.20
N ASP A 47 -8.68 9.31 21.96
CA ASP A 47 -7.35 9.90 21.92
C ASP A 47 -6.64 9.72 23.28
N ASN A 48 -5.58 8.92 23.28
CA ASN A 48 -4.76 8.61 24.46
C ASN A 48 -3.39 9.31 24.40
N GLY A 49 -3.22 10.25 23.47
CA GLY A 49 -1.95 10.95 23.24
C GLY A 49 -0.97 10.23 22.30
N ASP A 50 -1.25 8.99 21.87
CA ASP A 50 -0.45 8.30 20.86
C ASP A 50 -0.59 8.98 19.49
N PRO A 51 0.48 9.59 18.94
CA PRO A 51 0.41 10.31 17.67
C PRO A 51 0.04 9.44 16.47
N VAL A 52 0.26 8.13 16.56
CA VAL A 52 0.01 7.17 15.47
C VAL A 52 -1.14 6.20 15.76
N LEU A 53 -1.94 6.45 16.80
CA LEU A 53 -3.09 5.64 17.20
C LEU A 53 -4.00 5.24 16.02
N LYS A 54 -4.24 6.18 15.10
CA LYS A 54 -5.13 6.00 13.93
C LYS A 54 -4.67 4.94 12.93
N VAL A 55 -3.44 4.47 13.02
CA VAL A 55 -2.85 3.46 12.12
C VAL A 55 -2.22 2.29 12.87
N ARG A 56 -2.21 2.33 14.21
CA ARG A 56 -1.54 1.36 15.09
C ARG A 56 -1.93 -0.07 14.73
N SER A 57 -3.24 -0.36 14.74
CA SER A 57 -3.81 -1.67 14.38
C SER A 57 -3.37 -2.18 13.00
N VAL A 58 -3.23 -1.29 12.01
CA VAL A 58 -2.82 -1.68 10.64
C VAL A 58 -1.32 -1.99 10.58
N VAL A 59 -0.51 -1.21 11.29
CA VAL A 59 0.95 -1.42 11.38
C VAL A 59 1.24 -2.71 12.16
N ASP A 60 0.56 -2.91 13.28
CA ASP A 60 0.72 -4.09 14.12
C ASP A 60 0.27 -5.35 13.39
N TYR A 61 -0.87 -5.29 12.68
CA TYR A 61 -1.30 -6.40 11.82
C TYR A 61 -0.23 -6.78 10.79
N PHE A 62 0.36 -5.79 10.11
CA PHE A 62 1.43 -6.06 9.15
C PHE A 62 2.63 -6.73 9.81
N ASN A 63 3.13 -6.16 10.90
CA ASN A 63 4.33 -6.65 11.59
C ASN A 63 4.11 -8.06 12.13
N THR A 64 2.95 -8.31 12.76
CA THR A 64 2.57 -9.64 13.26
C THR A 64 2.47 -10.65 12.11
N LYS A 65 1.78 -10.32 11.01
CA LYS A 65 1.63 -11.25 9.89
C LYS A 65 2.95 -11.55 9.19
N MET A 66 3.83 -10.57 9.04
CA MET A 66 5.15 -10.82 8.47
C MET A 66 5.99 -11.74 9.37
N ASN A 67 5.90 -11.60 10.69
CA ASN A 67 6.60 -12.46 11.63
C ASN A 67 6.05 -13.90 11.65
N GLU A 68 4.74 -14.08 11.46
CA GLU A 68 4.09 -15.40 11.40
C GLU A 68 4.37 -16.13 10.08
N CYS A 69 4.33 -15.41 8.95
CA CYS A 69 4.33 -16.03 7.63
C CYS A 69 5.71 -16.18 7.00
N TYR A 70 6.74 -15.47 7.49
CA TYR A 70 8.04 -15.43 6.82
C TYR A 70 9.21 -15.28 7.79
N TYR A 71 10.23 -16.14 7.62
CA TYR A 71 11.51 -15.99 8.29
C TYR A 71 12.61 -15.61 7.28
N PRO A 72 13.38 -14.54 7.51
CA PRO A 72 14.33 -14.03 6.54
C PRO A 72 15.65 -14.80 6.48
N ALA A 73 16.42 -14.56 5.41
CA ALA A 73 17.82 -14.97 5.31
C ALA A 73 18.72 -14.20 6.30
N LYS A 74 20.02 -14.55 6.32
CA LYS A 74 21.00 -13.96 7.23
C LYS A 74 21.08 -12.45 7.11
N GLU A 75 21.18 -11.93 5.88
CA GLU A 75 21.43 -10.52 5.61
C GLU A 75 20.14 -9.70 5.67
N LEU A 76 20.15 -8.66 6.48
CA LEU A 76 19.03 -7.74 6.69
C LEU A 76 19.48 -6.30 6.45
N SER A 77 18.58 -5.44 5.99
CA SER A 77 18.83 -4.03 5.76
C SER A 77 17.83 -3.17 6.53
N LEU A 78 18.36 -2.14 7.21
CA LEU A 78 17.57 -1.13 7.91
C LEU A 78 17.83 0.25 7.32
N ASP A 79 16.77 0.86 6.81
CA ASP A 79 16.78 2.22 6.28
C ASP A 79 15.36 2.83 6.39
N GLU A 80 15.19 4.00 5.78
CA GLU A 80 14.04 4.86 5.95
C GLU A 80 13.28 5.00 4.64
N SER A 81 11.95 4.83 4.70
CA SER A 81 11.05 5.15 3.58
C SER A 81 10.25 6.42 3.89
N MET A 82 9.61 6.97 2.86
CA MET A 82 8.85 8.22 2.95
C MET A 82 7.53 8.17 2.19
N ILE A 83 6.43 8.26 2.94
CA ILE A 83 5.09 8.42 2.37
C ILE A 83 4.83 9.92 2.12
N LEU A 84 4.55 10.30 0.87
CA LEU A 84 4.30 11.69 0.49
C LEU A 84 3.15 12.33 1.31
N TRP A 85 3.47 13.36 2.08
CA TRP A 85 2.52 14.14 2.87
C TRP A 85 2.94 15.60 2.99
N ARG A 86 2.06 16.53 2.56
CA ARG A 86 2.30 17.99 2.67
C ARG A 86 1.34 18.69 3.62
N GLY A 87 0.31 18.01 4.12
CA GLY A 87 -0.66 18.58 5.05
C GLY A 87 -0.09 18.85 6.44
N ARG A 88 -0.90 19.45 7.32
CA ARG A 88 -0.57 19.66 8.72
C ARG A 88 -0.51 18.31 9.45
N LEU A 89 0.63 18.00 10.05
CA LEU A 89 0.87 16.79 10.84
C LEU A 89 2.06 17.05 11.75
N LYS A 90 1.94 16.76 13.05
CA LYS A 90 2.95 17.11 14.07
C LYS A 90 4.32 16.45 13.79
N PHE A 91 4.32 15.23 13.26
CA PHE A 91 5.52 14.43 12.99
C PHE A 91 5.89 14.36 11.50
N ARG A 92 5.38 15.27 10.66
CA ARG A 92 5.83 15.39 9.26
C ARG A 92 7.34 15.64 9.22
N GLN A 93 8.05 14.94 8.35
CA GLN A 93 9.48 15.07 8.17
C GLN A 93 9.84 15.70 6.82
N PHE A 94 11.02 16.32 6.79
CA PHE A 94 11.70 16.72 5.56
C PHE A 94 13.00 15.94 5.39
N ILE A 95 13.11 15.15 4.32
CA ILE A 95 14.34 14.41 3.98
C ILE A 95 14.77 14.83 2.58
N LYS A 96 15.86 15.61 2.50
CA LYS A 96 16.32 16.25 1.26
C LYS A 96 16.58 15.27 0.11
N ASN A 97 17.09 14.08 0.44
CA ASN A 97 17.59 13.10 -0.53
C ASN A 97 16.55 12.06 -0.97
N LYS A 98 15.37 12.00 -0.36
CA LYS A 98 14.32 11.07 -0.78
C LYS A 98 13.44 11.72 -1.86
N ARG A 99 12.90 10.89 -2.78
CA ARG A 99 12.03 11.35 -3.90
C ARG A 99 10.90 12.24 -3.41
N HIS A 100 10.24 11.81 -2.33
CA HIS A 100 9.27 12.62 -1.62
C HIS A 100 9.98 13.34 -0.48
N LYS A 101 10.32 14.62 -0.67
CA LYS A 101 11.07 15.35 0.36
C LYS A 101 10.25 15.64 1.61
N TYR A 102 8.94 15.80 1.50
CA TYR A 102 8.03 16.06 2.61
C TYR A 102 7.07 14.89 2.79
N GLY A 103 7.01 14.34 3.99
CA GLY A 103 6.17 13.18 4.22
C GLY A 103 6.13 12.64 5.63
N ILE A 104 5.60 11.43 5.73
CA ILE A 104 5.62 10.59 6.93
C ILE A 104 6.80 9.64 6.77
N LYS A 105 7.78 9.76 7.66
CA LYS A 105 8.96 8.90 7.68
C LYS A 105 8.58 7.53 8.26
N LEU A 106 9.04 6.46 7.62
CA LEU A 106 8.98 5.10 8.13
C LEU A 106 10.39 4.60 8.40
N TYR A 107 10.58 3.87 9.49
CA TYR A 107 11.75 3.04 9.73
C TYR A 107 11.43 1.62 9.28
N MET A 108 12.25 1.02 8.43
CA MET A 108 11.94 -0.27 7.80
C MET A 108 13.10 -1.25 7.94
N LEU A 109 12.76 -2.47 8.37
CA LEU A 109 13.64 -3.64 8.32
C LEU A 109 13.24 -4.49 7.10
N THR A 110 14.20 -4.82 6.27
CA THR A 110 13.99 -5.49 4.99
C THR A 110 15.04 -6.58 4.75
N GLU A 111 14.76 -7.51 3.86
CA GLU A 111 15.83 -8.25 3.18
C GLU A 111 16.43 -7.40 2.05
N PRO A 112 17.68 -7.71 1.62
CA PRO A 112 18.35 -7.01 0.54
C PRO A 112 17.56 -6.93 -0.76
N ASP A 113 16.69 -7.90 -1.05
CA ASP A 113 15.85 -7.91 -2.25
C ASP A 113 14.67 -6.92 -2.18
N GLY A 114 14.36 -6.37 -0.99
CA GLY A 114 13.27 -5.45 -0.72
C GLY A 114 12.00 -6.08 -0.15
N LEU A 115 12.05 -7.33 0.33
CA LEU A 115 10.97 -7.89 1.15
C LEU A 115 10.97 -7.21 2.53
N VAL A 116 9.84 -6.64 2.95
CA VAL A 116 9.74 -5.91 4.21
C VAL A 116 9.37 -6.84 5.35
N LEU A 117 10.15 -6.86 6.41
CA LEU A 117 9.94 -7.72 7.58
C LEU A 117 9.16 -7.00 8.67
N LYS A 118 9.52 -5.74 8.92
CA LYS A 118 8.93 -4.94 9.98
C LYS A 118 9.08 -3.47 9.64
N PHE A 119 8.11 -2.65 10.01
CA PHE A 119 8.29 -1.20 9.95
C PHE A 119 7.64 -0.48 11.13
N ARG A 120 8.12 0.74 11.36
CA ARG A 120 7.60 1.67 12.37
C ARG A 120 7.37 3.03 11.75
N VAL A 121 6.25 3.66 12.11
CA VAL A 121 5.97 5.06 11.74
C VAL A 121 6.71 5.99 12.70
N TYR A 122 7.47 6.94 12.17
CA TYR A 122 8.09 7.99 12.98
C TYR A 122 7.01 8.92 13.57
N ALA A 123 6.99 9.08 14.89
CA ALA A 123 6.01 9.90 15.61
C ALA A 123 6.60 11.17 16.28
N GLY A 124 7.87 11.49 16.02
CA GLY A 124 8.51 12.68 16.59
C GLY A 124 8.83 12.56 18.08
N GLY A 125 8.98 13.71 18.75
CA GLY A 125 9.26 13.76 20.19
C GLY A 125 8.10 13.29 21.08
N LEU A 126 6.93 13.02 20.49
CA LEU A 126 5.77 12.46 21.17
C LEU A 126 5.82 10.92 21.24
N ASP A 127 6.82 10.29 20.62
CA ASP A 127 7.02 8.84 20.68
C ASP A 127 7.64 8.44 22.03
N HIS A 128 6.83 7.96 22.98
CA HIS A 128 7.34 7.60 24.31
C HIS A 128 8.30 6.39 24.30
N GLU A 129 8.26 5.55 23.27
CA GLU A 129 9.07 4.33 23.21
C GLU A 129 10.48 4.62 22.71
N VAL A 130 10.59 5.34 21.59
CA VAL A 130 11.89 5.52 20.92
C VAL A 130 12.41 6.95 20.93
N SER A 131 11.66 7.96 21.38
CA SER A 131 12.18 9.33 21.41
C SER A 131 13.29 9.54 22.46
N GLY A 132 13.94 10.70 22.36
CA GLY A 132 14.98 11.14 23.29
C GLY A 132 16.38 10.62 22.97
N LYS A 133 17.23 10.59 23.99
CA LYS A 133 18.62 10.15 23.89
C LYS A 133 18.67 8.68 23.45
N GLY A 134 19.54 8.37 22.48
CA GLY A 134 19.67 7.02 21.93
C GLY A 134 18.55 6.64 20.95
N HIS A 135 17.82 7.60 20.37
CA HIS A 135 16.71 7.33 19.43
C HIS A 135 17.03 6.26 18.37
N ALA A 136 18.15 6.41 17.67
CA ALA A 136 18.54 5.47 16.62
C ALA A 136 18.77 4.04 17.16
N GLU A 137 19.45 3.90 18.30
CA GLU A 137 19.63 2.61 18.97
C GLU A 137 18.29 1.98 19.35
N LYS A 138 17.38 2.75 19.98
CA LYS A 138 16.06 2.26 20.36
C LYS A 138 15.24 1.77 19.16
N VAL A 139 15.28 2.53 18.04
CA VAL A 139 14.62 2.13 16.78
C VAL A 139 15.18 0.82 16.26
N VAL A 140 16.51 0.67 16.21
CA VAL A 140 17.17 -0.55 15.72
C VAL A 140 16.80 -1.76 16.59
N MET A 141 16.92 -1.64 17.92
CA MET A 141 16.59 -2.72 18.83
C MET A 141 15.11 -3.13 18.73
N GLN A 142 14.19 -2.17 18.57
CA GLN A 142 12.77 -2.48 18.44
C GLN A 142 12.43 -3.15 17.10
N LEU A 143 13.07 -2.72 15.99
CA LEU A 143 12.87 -3.36 14.69
C LEU A 143 13.48 -4.77 14.64
N MET A 144 14.56 -5.01 15.39
CA MET A 144 15.24 -6.30 15.44
C MET A 144 14.69 -7.27 16.49
N ASN A 145 13.81 -6.86 17.40
CA ASN A 145 13.41 -7.60 18.60
C ASN A 145 13.13 -9.11 18.37
N GLU A 146 12.40 -9.48 17.30
CA GLU A 146 12.05 -10.88 16.97
C GLU A 146 13.11 -11.60 16.12
N LYS A 147 14.27 -10.98 15.89
CA LYS A 147 15.36 -11.44 15.02
C LYS A 147 16.73 -11.32 15.69
N LEU A 148 16.80 -10.81 16.92
CA LEU A 148 18.01 -10.88 17.74
C LEU A 148 18.33 -12.34 18.09
N HIS A 149 19.58 -12.61 18.46
CA HIS A 149 20.07 -13.92 18.90
C HIS A 149 20.11 -15.03 17.84
N ASN A 150 19.85 -14.71 16.56
CA ASN A 150 19.75 -15.70 15.48
C ASN A 150 20.90 -15.64 14.46
N GLY A 151 21.97 -14.88 14.72
CA GLY A 151 23.13 -14.80 13.82
C GLY A 151 22.90 -13.98 12.54
N HIS A 152 21.87 -13.12 12.52
CA HIS A 152 21.62 -12.21 11.40
C HIS A 152 22.73 -11.16 11.26
N ALA A 153 22.89 -10.63 10.05
CA ALA A 153 23.81 -9.54 9.71
C ALA A 153 23.02 -8.30 9.26
N LEU A 154 23.04 -7.25 10.09
CA LEU A 154 22.30 -6.01 9.87
C LEU A 154 23.14 -4.96 9.14
N TYR A 155 22.67 -4.55 7.96
CA TYR A 155 23.26 -3.49 7.16
C TYR A 155 22.47 -2.19 7.34
N MET A 156 23.14 -1.12 7.73
CA MET A 156 22.49 0.17 8.01
C MET A 156 23.39 1.36 7.69
N ASP A 157 22.80 2.53 7.50
CA ASP A 157 23.53 3.75 7.16
C ASP A 157 24.21 4.40 8.39
N ASN A 158 24.83 5.56 8.16
CA ASN A 158 25.54 6.29 9.21
C ASN A 158 24.63 6.97 10.25
N PHE A 159 23.32 7.05 10.02
CA PHE A 159 22.39 7.61 11.01
C PHE A 159 22.23 6.65 12.20
N TYR A 160 22.27 5.34 11.95
CA TYR A 160 22.12 4.32 12.97
C TYR A 160 23.44 3.89 13.62
N ASN A 161 24.49 3.76 12.80
CA ASN A 161 25.76 3.18 13.24
C ASN A 161 26.46 3.99 14.34
N SER A 162 26.80 3.28 15.43
CA SER A 162 27.65 3.77 16.51
C SER A 162 28.37 2.58 17.18
N LEU A 163 29.50 2.85 17.84
CA LEU A 163 30.24 1.81 18.57
C LEU A 163 29.38 1.12 19.64
N GLY A 164 28.62 1.91 20.41
CA GLY A 164 27.73 1.38 21.45
C GLY A 164 26.65 0.45 20.92
N LEU A 165 25.98 0.82 19.83
CA LEU A 165 24.97 -0.03 19.19
C LEU A 165 25.60 -1.30 18.58
N ALA A 166 26.76 -1.17 17.92
CA ALA A 166 27.45 -2.32 17.33
C ALA A 166 27.82 -3.37 18.39
N LYS A 167 28.36 -2.93 19.54
CA LYS A 167 28.62 -3.81 20.68
C LYS A 167 27.34 -4.47 21.19
N LYS A 168 26.27 -3.69 21.39
CA LYS A 168 24.99 -4.20 21.87
C LYS A 168 24.40 -5.26 20.93
N LEU A 169 24.46 -5.06 19.62
CA LEU A 169 24.02 -6.05 18.64
C LEU A 169 24.87 -7.32 18.71
N LEU A 170 26.19 -7.17 18.86
CA LEU A 170 27.10 -8.31 19.00
C LEU A 170 26.81 -9.12 20.28
N ASP A 171 26.56 -8.46 21.41
CA ASP A 171 26.12 -9.08 22.67
C ASP A 171 24.77 -9.83 22.51
N ASN A 172 23.98 -9.48 21.48
CA ASN A 172 22.73 -10.16 21.11
C ASN A 172 22.90 -11.09 19.88
N ASN A 173 24.09 -11.67 19.68
CA ASN A 173 24.45 -12.55 18.55
C ASN A 173 23.95 -12.03 17.19
N THR A 174 24.10 -10.73 16.95
CA THR A 174 23.67 -10.06 15.72
C THR A 174 24.83 -9.24 15.19
N TYR A 175 25.27 -9.54 13.97
CA TYR A 175 26.29 -8.76 13.31
C TYR A 175 25.73 -7.46 12.77
N CYS A 176 26.57 -6.44 12.64
CA CYS A 176 26.21 -5.21 11.95
C CYS A 176 27.34 -4.74 11.04
N THR A 177 26.99 -4.11 9.92
CA THR A 177 27.95 -3.53 8.98
C THR A 177 27.38 -2.27 8.35
N GLY A 178 28.19 -1.21 8.26
CA GLY A 178 27.74 -0.02 7.55
C GLY A 178 28.70 1.15 7.58
N THR A 179 28.19 2.29 7.14
CA THR A 179 28.95 3.55 7.17
C THR A 179 28.86 4.19 8.55
N LEU A 180 29.93 4.86 8.99
CA LEU A 180 30.03 5.44 10.33
C LEU A 180 30.28 6.96 10.25
N ARG A 181 29.61 7.73 11.12
CA ARG A 181 29.89 9.17 11.25
C ARG A 181 31.20 9.40 12.00
N ILE A 182 32.05 10.25 11.42
CA ILE A 182 33.39 10.56 11.92
C ILE A 182 33.37 11.23 13.30
N ASN A 183 32.38 12.10 13.56
CA ASN A 183 32.36 13.02 14.71
C ASN A 183 31.84 12.40 16.02
N LEU A 184 31.82 11.07 16.16
CA LEU A 184 31.41 10.41 17.40
C LEU A 184 32.62 10.27 18.32
N LYS A 185 32.51 10.80 19.56
CA LYS A 185 33.61 10.85 20.55
C LYS A 185 34.25 9.49 20.84
N GLN A 186 33.52 8.39 20.63
CA GLN A 186 33.95 7.03 20.92
C GLN A 186 34.76 6.38 19.79
N ASN A 187 34.86 7.03 18.62
CA ASN A 187 35.59 6.46 17.49
C ASN A 187 37.12 6.50 17.74
N PRO A 188 37.88 5.50 17.29
CA PRO A 188 39.34 5.51 17.36
C PRO A 188 39.94 6.74 16.64
N GLN A 189 40.62 7.61 17.39
CA GLN A 189 41.16 8.87 16.86
C GLN A 189 42.23 8.64 15.78
N GLU A 190 43.04 7.58 15.92
CA GLU A 190 44.03 7.17 14.92
C GLU A 190 43.40 6.94 13.54
N VAL A 191 42.23 6.30 13.50
CA VAL A 191 41.50 6.01 12.25
C VAL A 191 40.88 7.30 11.71
N VAL A 192 40.24 8.08 12.58
CA VAL A 192 39.51 9.29 12.20
C VAL A 192 40.44 10.38 11.66
N GLN A 193 41.57 10.63 12.33
CA GLN A 193 42.48 11.73 12.03
C GLN A 193 43.45 11.43 10.88
N LYS A 194 43.65 10.16 10.52
CA LYS A 194 44.59 9.79 9.45
C LYS A 194 44.17 10.39 8.10
N ASN A 195 45.10 11.11 7.47
CA ASN A 195 44.98 11.53 6.08
C ASN A 195 45.44 10.40 5.16
N LEU A 196 44.52 9.92 4.32
CA LEU A 196 44.74 8.80 3.41
C LEU A 196 44.98 9.31 1.98
N LYS A 197 45.79 8.58 1.21
CA LYS A 197 45.82 8.63 -0.26
C LYS A 197 44.69 7.76 -0.84
N LYS A 198 44.37 7.97 -2.11
CA LYS A 198 43.33 7.18 -2.79
C LYS A 198 43.76 5.71 -2.83
N GLY A 199 42.85 4.81 -2.44
CA GLY A 199 43.07 3.37 -2.33
C GLY A 199 43.54 2.90 -0.95
N GLU A 200 44.04 3.79 -0.10
CA GLU A 200 44.50 3.42 1.25
C GLU A 200 43.34 3.13 2.20
N ASN A 201 43.58 2.19 3.10
CA ASN A 201 42.69 1.81 4.20
C ASN A 201 43.48 1.83 5.51
N ILE A 202 42.83 2.25 6.59
CA ILE A 202 43.34 2.10 7.97
C ILE A 202 42.19 1.64 8.84
N SER A 203 42.45 0.70 9.75
CA SER A 203 41.43 0.20 10.67
C SER A 203 41.98 -0.14 12.05
N ARG A 204 41.05 -0.28 13.00
CA ARG A 204 41.31 -0.70 14.38
C ARG A 204 40.15 -1.56 14.87
N TYR A 205 40.49 -2.52 15.72
CA TYR A 205 39.52 -3.24 16.54
C TYR A 205 39.38 -2.53 17.88
N CYS A 206 38.15 -2.29 18.31
CA CYS A 206 37.82 -1.75 19.61
C CYS A 206 36.64 -2.53 20.17
N GLN A 207 36.84 -3.23 21.29
CA GLN A 207 35.77 -3.96 21.99
C GLN A 207 35.00 -4.95 21.08
N GLY A 208 35.70 -5.72 20.25
CA GLY A 208 35.08 -6.67 19.32
C GLY A 208 34.46 -6.03 18.07
N VAL A 209 34.58 -4.71 17.90
CA VAL A 209 34.07 -3.97 16.75
C VAL A 209 35.21 -3.49 15.87
N HIS A 210 35.14 -3.77 14.58
CA HIS A 210 36.11 -3.32 13.59
C HIS A 210 35.66 -1.99 12.98
N ILE A 211 36.48 -0.96 13.13
CA ILE A 211 36.23 0.39 12.57
C ILE A 211 37.37 0.72 11.63
N GLY A 212 37.02 1.13 10.40
CA GLY A 212 38.00 1.50 9.39
C GLY A 212 37.66 2.80 8.68
N LYS A 213 38.68 3.38 8.04
CA LYS A 213 38.58 4.53 7.14
C LYS A 213 39.30 4.17 5.86
N TRP A 214 38.58 4.26 4.76
CA TRP A 214 39.09 3.99 3.41
C TRP A 214 38.84 5.19 2.52
N LYS A 215 39.75 5.49 1.59
CA LYS A 215 39.59 6.62 0.68
C LYS A 215 39.50 6.16 -0.76
N ASP A 216 38.32 6.33 -1.36
CA ASP A 216 38.16 6.33 -2.81
C ASP A 216 38.36 7.75 -3.36
N LYS A 217 37.32 8.35 -3.96
CA LYS A 217 37.29 9.77 -4.29
C LYS A 217 37.19 10.64 -3.03
N ARG A 218 36.52 10.13 -2.00
CA ARG A 218 36.32 10.76 -0.69
C ARG A 218 36.57 9.73 0.41
N PRO A 219 37.01 10.16 1.61
CA PRO A 219 37.13 9.26 2.74
C PRO A 219 35.74 8.74 3.16
N VAL A 220 35.67 7.45 3.42
CA VAL A 220 34.51 6.74 3.95
C VAL A 220 34.96 6.02 5.21
N THR A 221 34.30 6.32 6.32
CA THR A 221 34.47 5.57 7.57
C THR A 221 33.39 4.50 7.64
N TYR A 222 33.77 3.30 8.05
CA TYR A 222 32.88 2.15 8.18
C TYR A 222 33.08 1.46 9.52
N ILE A 223 32.06 0.70 9.88
CA ILE A 223 31.99 -0.11 11.09
C ILE A 223 31.47 -1.49 10.69
N THR A 224 32.04 -2.53 11.30
CA THR A 224 31.56 -3.90 11.14
C THR A 224 31.87 -4.72 12.39
N THR A 225 31.03 -5.71 12.67
CA THR A 225 31.31 -6.75 13.68
C THR A 225 31.47 -8.14 13.04
N GLU A 226 31.45 -8.23 11.71
CA GLU A 226 31.50 -9.49 10.97
C GLU A 226 32.79 -9.66 10.17
N PHE A 227 33.26 -8.57 9.53
CA PHE A 227 34.34 -8.65 8.55
C PHE A 227 35.67 -8.16 9.12
N GLU A 228 36.74 -8.80 8.68
CA GLU A 228 38.10 -8.43 9.03
C GLU A 228 38.66 -7.31 8.14
N ASP A 229 39.90 -6.88 8.40
CA ASP A 229 40.63 -5.93 7.55
C ASP A 229 41.12 -6.61 6.26
N LYS A 230 40.17 -6.99 5.42
CA LYS A 230 40.42 -7.60 4.12
C LYS A 230 40.01 -6.65 2.99
N MET A 231 40.90 -6.49 2.01
CA MET A 231 40.61 -5.74 0.78
C MET A 231 40.23 -6.73 -0.32
N LEU A 232 39.15 -6.43 -1.05
CA LEU A 232 38.64 -7.23 -2.17
C LEU A 232 38.80 -6.47 -3.49
N PRO A 233 39.20 -7.15 -4.58
CA PRO A 233 39.15 -6.59 -5.92
C PRO A 233 37.69 -6.53 -6.39
N ILE A 234 37.19 -5.31 -6.64
CA ILE A 234 35.85 -5.08 -7.17
C ILE A 234 35.95 -4.45 -8.56
N THR A 235 35.39 -5.16 -9.54
CA THR A 235 35.30 -4.67 -10.92
C THR A 235 34.06 -3.79 -11.09
N ASN A 236 34.24 -2.56 -11.55
CA ASN A 236 33.11 -1.69 -11.86
C ASN A 236 32.45 -2.05 -13.20
N LYS A 237 31.29 -1.44 -13.51
CA LYS A 237 30.57 -1.65 -14.78
C LYS A 237 31.38 -1.29 -16.04
N ARG A 238 32.50 -0.59 -15.91
CA ARG A 238 33.42 -0.20 -16.99
C ARG A 238 34.64 -1.13 -17.09
N GLY A 239 34.65 -2.26 -16.36
CA GLY A 239 35.75 -3.23 -16.35
C GLY A 239 36.97 -2.83 -15.51
N GLN A 240 36.94 -1.70 -14.80
CA GLN A 240 38.07 -1.26 -13.98
C GLN A 240 38.02 -1.93 -12.60
N VAL A 241 39.12 -2.54 -12.19
CA VAL A 241 39.27 -3.17 -10.87
C VAL A 241 39.73 -2.13 -9.85
N ALA A 242 39.05 -2.06 -8.72
CA ALA A 242 39.43 -1.25 -7.57
C ALA A 242 39.43 -2.08 -6.29
N GLN A 243 40.43 -1.86 -5.44
CA GLN A 243 40.50 -2.50 -4.12
C GLN A 243 39.55 -1.78 -3.14
N LYS A 244 38.67 -2.53 -2.49
CA LYS A 244 37.72 -2.03 -1.49
C LYS A 244 37.74 -2.89 -0.22
N PRO A 245 37.56 -2.31 0.97
CA PRO A 245 37.36 -3.11 2.17
C PRO A 245 36.17 -4.05 2.01
N GLU A 246 36.28 -5.29 2.48
CA GLU A 246 35.23 -6.31 2.40
C GLU A 246 33.93 -5.82 3.02
N ALA A 247 33.99 -5.18 4.19
CA ALA A 247 32.84 -4.57 4.85
C ALA A 247 32.09 -3.56 3.95
N ILE A 248 32.82 -2.74 3.19
CA ILE A 248 32.23 -1.78 2.25
C ILE A 248 31.65 -2.49 1.03
N ALA A 249 32.30 -3.54 0.52
CA ALA A 249 31.75 -4.34 -0.58
C ALA A 249 30.40 -4.96 -0.18
N LYS A 250 30.37 -5.66 0.97
CA LYS A 250 29.17 -6.30 1.52
C LYS A 250 28.07 -5.30 1.86
N TYR A 251 28.42 -4.14 2.39
CA TYR A 251 27.46 -3.05 2.58
C TYR A 251 26.76 -2.65 1.29
N ASN A 252 27.51 -2.48 0.19
CA ASN A 252 26.92 -2.10 -1.10
C ASN A 252 26.04 -3.21 -1.69
N ASP A 253 26.32 -4.48 -1.41
CA ASP A 253 25.53 -5.61 -1.88
C ASP A 253 24.17 -5.69 -1.19
N TYR A 254 24.11 -5.36 0.12
CA TYR A 254 22.98 -5.70 0.98
C TYR A 254 22.13 -4.51 1.48
N MET A 255 22.64 -3.28 1.46
CA MET A 255 21.94 -2.11 2.03
C MET A 255 20.71 -1.64 1.22
N SER A 256 20.53 -2.07 -0.03
CA SER A 256 19.52 -1.50 -0.94
C SER A 256 18.09 -2.00 -0.76
N GLY A 257 17.76 -2.72 0.32
CA GLY A 257 16.46 -3.37 0.51
C GLY A 257 15.29 -2.37 0.47
N VAL A 258 15.35 -1.32 1.29
CA VAL A 258 14.30 -0.29 1.36
C VAL A 258 14.18 0.48 0.04
N ASP A 259 15.30 0.85 -0.60
CA ASP A 259 15.25 1.58 -1.88
C ASP A 259 14.64 0.73 -3.02
N ARG A 260 14.90 -0.59 -3.05
CA ARG A 260 14.25 -1.52 -4.00
C ARG A 260 12.75 -1.61 -3.76
N GLN A 261 12.35 -1.63 -2.49
CA GLN A 261 10.95 -1.64 -2.10
C GLN A 261 10.23 -0.34 -2.51
N ASP A 262 10.83 0.82 -2.24
CA ASP A 262 10.33 2.13 -2.67
C ASP A 262 10.20 2.22 -4.20
N GLN A 263 11.15 1.62 -4.93
CA GLN A 263 11.10 1.53 -6.39
C GLN A 263 9.89 0.71 -6.87
N LEU A 264 9.57 -0.42 -6.24
CA LEU A 264 8.41 -1.24 -6.61
C LEU A 264 7.08 -0.51 -6.37
N LEU A 265 6.98 0.24 -5.27
CA LEU A 265 5.82 1.09 -5.00
C LEU A 265 5.64 2.20 -6.05
N ALA A 266 6.74 2.76 -6.53
CA ALA A 266 6.74 3.86 -7.49
C ALA A 266 6.10 3.50 -8.84
N PHE A 267 6.10 2.22 -9.24
CA PHE A 267 5.49 1.78 -10.50
C PHE A 267 3.96 1.83 -10.47
N TYR A 268 3.34 1.59 -9.31
CA TYR A 268 1.87 1.54 -9.18
C TYR A 268 1.36 2.35 -7.97
N PRO A 269 1.51 3.69 -7.96
CA PRO A 269 1.07 4.53 -6.84
C PRO A 269 -0.44 4.40 -6.59
N CYS A 270 -0.83 4.24 -5.32
CA CYS A 270 -2.24 4.19 -4.91
C CYS A 270 -2.63 5.39 -4.04
N GLU A 271 -1.66 6.15 -3.51
CA GLU A 271 -1.93 7.27 -2.62
C GLU A 271 -2.39 8.51 -3.40
N ARG A 272 -3.60 9.00 -3.10
CA ARG A 272 -4.14 10.23 -3.69
C ARG A 272 -3.87 11.45 -2.80
N LYS A 273 -3.71 12.63 -3.41
CA LYS A 273 -3.40 13.90 -2.69
C LYS A 273 -4.45 14.28 -1.65
N THR A 274 -5.73 13.98 -1.91
CA THR A 274 -6.89 14.37 -1.08
C THR A 274 -7.12 13.45 0.11
N LEU A 275 -6.36 12.37 0.27
CA LEU A 275 -6.54 11.44 1.38
C LEU A 275 -6.06 12.04 2.69
N ARG A 276 -6.66 11.60 3.79
CA ARG A 276 -6.19 11.86 5.16
C ARG A 276 -4.89 11.10 5.40
N TRP A 277 -4.04 11.61 6.30
CA TRP A 277 -2.69 11.05 6.51
C TRP A 277 -2.71 9.57 6.87
N TYR A 278 -3.62 9.15 7.76
CA TYR A 278 -3.71 7.76 8.23
C TYR A 278 -4.23 6.82 7.15
N LEU A 279 -5.11 7.30 6.26
CA LEU A 279 -5.55 6.52 5.10
C LEU A 279 -4.38 6.28 4.13
N LYS A 280 -3.48 7.26 3.97
CA LYS A 280 -2.29 7.05 3.15
C LYS A 280 -1.37 5.99 3.73
N VAL A 281 -1.13 6.02 5.04
CA VAL A 281 -0.32 5.00 5.73
C VAL A 281 -0.97 3.63 5.56
N ALA A 282 -2.27 3.50 5.77
CA ALA A 282 -2.95 2.21 5.60
C ALA A 282 -2.89 1.68 4.16
N ILE A 283 -3.14 2.53 3.15
CA ILE A 283 -3.01 2.14 1.74
C ILE A 283 -1.57 1.73 1.41
N HIS A 284 -0.59 2.46 1.94
CA HIS A 284 0.81 2.11 1.79
C HIS A 284 1.10 0.74 2.40
N THR A 285 0.63 0.46 3.61
CA THR A 285 0.73 -0.87 4.24
C THR A 285 0.11 -1.98 3.40
N PHE A 286 -1.06 -1.74 2.77
CA PHE A 286 -1.66 -2.72 1.85
C PHE A 286 -0.80 -2.95 0.61
N GLN A 287 -0.13 -1.92 0.10
CA GLN A 287 0.82 -2.10 -0.99
C GLN A 287 2.07 -2.88 -0.54
N LEU A 288 2.55 -2.68 0.70
CA LEU A 288 3.63 -3.49 1.27
C LEU A 288 3.23 -4.98 1.32
N LEU A 289 2.03 -5.31 1.82
CA LEU A 289 1.51 -6.68 1.83
C LEU A 289 1.45 -7.29 0.41
N LEU A 290 0.98 -6.51 -0.56
CA LEU A 290 0.90 -6.95 -1.95
C LEU A 290 2.29 -7.23 -2.55
N ILE A 291 3.27 -6.36 -2.29
CA ILE A 291 4.66 -6.54 -2.78
C ILE A 291 5.34 -7.70 -2.05
N ASN A 292 5.14 -7.85 -0.75
CA ASN A 292 5.69 -8.98 0.01
C ASN A 292 5.10 -10.30 -0.47
N SER A 293 3.78 -10.41 -0.63
CA SER A 293 3.15 -11.63 -1.15
C SER A 293 3.63 -11.97 -2.57
N PHE A 294 3.81 -10.97 -3.44
CA PHE A 294 4.44 -11.14 -4.76
C PHE A 294 5.84 -11.74 -4.66
N LYS A 295 6.67 -11.22 -3.76
CA LYS A 295 8.04 -11.71 -3.56
C LYS A 295 8.06 -13.13 -3.01
N ILE A 296 7.22 -13.42 -2.02
CA ILE A 296 7.07 -14.76 -1.43
C ILE A 296 6.58 -15.75 -2.50
N TYR A 297 5.58 -15.39 -3.30
CA TYR A 297 5.10 -16.20 -4.41
C TYR A 297 6.23 -16.56 -5.39
N ASN A 298 7.00 -15.56 -5.83
CA ASN A 298 8.12 -15.79 -6.76
C ASN A 298 9.31 -16.53 -6.13
N LYS A 299 9.39 -16.63 -4.80
CA LYS A 299 10.39 -17.42 -4.08
C LYS A 299 9.97 -18.87 -3.89
N TYR A 300 8.70 -19.13 -3.56
CA TYR A 300 8.27 -20.43 -3.02
C TYR A 300 7.14 -21.13 -3.76
N SER A 301 6.46 -20.50 -4.72
CA SER A 301 5.32 -21.12 -5.39
C SER A 301 5.70 -22.33 -6.26
N GLY A 302 6.98 -22.48 -6.63
CA GLY A 302 7.44 -23.45 -7.62
C GLY A 302 6.95 -23.16 -9.05
N GLN A 303 6.19 -22.08 -9.26
CA GLN A 303 5.67 -21.66 -10.55
C GLN A 303 6.67 -20.76 -11.28
N PRO A 304 6.53 -20.58 -12.60
CA PRO A 304 7.28 -19.57 -13.33
C PRO A 304 7.14 -18.19 -12.68
N LYS A 305 8.26 -17.46 -12.60
CA LYS A 305 8.26 -16.12 -11.99
C LYS A 305 7.26 -15.22 -12.70
N MET A 306 6.33 -14.65 -11.93
CA MET A 306 5.40 -13.66 -12.44
C MET A 306 6.03 -12.27 -12.42
N THR A 307 5.61 -11.41 -13.35
CA THR A 307 5.89 -9.99 -13.25
C THR A 307 5.02 -9.36 -12.15
N LEU A 308 5.45 -8.22 -11.61
CA LEU A 308 4.62 -7.49 -10.63
C LEU A 308 3.28 -7.06 -11.26
N TYR A 309 3.25 -6.77 -12.56
CA TYR A 309 2.02 -6.41 -13.26
C TYR A 309 1.00 -7.56 -13.24
N ASP A 310 1.42 -8.74 -13.69
CA ASP A 310 0.54 -9.91 -13.81
C ASP A 310 0.06 -10.39 -12.45
N TYR A 311 0.95 -10.39 -11.45
CA TYR A 311 0.58 -10.76 -10.09
C TYR A 311 -0.45 -9.79 -9.50
N ARG A 312 -0.35 -8.49 -9.79
CA ARG A 312 -1.36 -7.52 -9.34
C ARG A 312 -2.71 -7.77 -10.02
N LEU A 313 -2.72 -8.10 -11.31
CA LEU A 313 -3.94 -8.43 -12.02
C LEU A 313 -4.59 -9.70 -11.45
N SER A 314 -3.81 -10.74 -11.14
CA SER A 314 -4.36 -11.96 -10.53
C SER A 314 -4.98 -11.69 -9.16
N VAL A 315 -4.32 -10.90 -8.31
CA VAL A 315 -4.88 -10.48 -7.01
C VAL A 315 -6.15 -9.65 -7.18
N ILE A 316 -6.20 -8.72 -8.14
CA ILE A 316 -7.41 -7.94 -8.42
C ILE A 316 -8.55 -8.85 -8.86
N SER A 317 -8.30 -9.76 -9.80
CA SER A 317 -9.32 -10.71 -10.27
C SER A 317 -9.84 -11.60 -9.15
N ALA A 318 -8.98 -12.05 -8.24
CA ALA A 318 -9.39 -12.90 -7.11
C ALA A 318 -10.18 -12.15 -6.02
N LEU A 319 -9.93 -10.85 -5.83
CA LEU A 319 -10.63 -10.03 -4.83
C LEU A 319 -11.94 -9.43 -5.34
N LEU A 320 -12.11 -9.33 -6.65
CA LEU A 320 -13.37 -8.89 -7.22
C LEU A 320 -14.38 -10.06 -7.18
N PRO A 321 -15.62 -9.82 -6.74
CA PRO A 321 -16.63 -10.87 -6.72
C PRO A 321 -16.89 -11.38 -8.15
N ASP A 322 -17.09 -12.69 -8.27
CA ASP A 322 -17.60 -13.29 -9.51
C ASP A 322 -18.91 -12.62 -9.90
N LYS A 323 -19.12 -12.45 -11.21
CA LYS A 323 -20.25 -11.75 -11.84
C LYS A 323 -21.65 -12.22 -11.39
N HIS A 324 -21.76 -13.23 -10.55
CA HIS A 324 -23.01 -13.86 -10.14
C HIS A 324 -23.65 -13.33 -8.84
N PHE A 325 -23.05 -12.39 -8.12
CA PHE A 325 -23.72 -11.79 -6.95
C PHE A 325 -24.54 -10.54 -7.28
N LYS A 326 -25.81 -10.84 -7.62
CA LYS A 326 -27.03 -10.03 -7.49
C LYS A 326 -27.08 -8.73 -8.29
N THR A 327 -27.98 -8.75 -9.27
CA THR A 327 -28.76 -7.60 -9.73
C THR A 327 -29.41 -6.89 -8.53
N ASN A 328 -28.65 -6.05 -7.83
CA ASN A 328 -29.26 -4.90 -7.19
C ASN A 328 -29.70 -3.99 -8.34
N PRO A 329 -30.99 -3.62 -8.44
CA PRO A 329 -31.41 -2.67 -9.45
C PRO A 329 -30.56 -1.42 -9.26
N GLY A 330 -29.77 -1.09 -10.28
CA GLY A 330 -29.03 0.16 -10.31
C GLY A 330 -29.97 1.34 -10.08
N PRO A 331 -29.44 2.54 -9.78
CA PRO A 331 -30.27 3.72 -9.60
C PRO A 331 -31.20 3.84 -10.81
N VAL A 332 -32.51 3.88 -10.54
CA VAL A 332 -33.57 3.99 -11.54
C VAL A 332 -33.16 5.11 -12.49
N LYS A 333 -32.68 4.75 -13.69
CA LYS A 333 -32.61 5.69 -14.79
C LYS A 333 -34.03 6.20 -14.91
N ARG A 334 -34.25 7.52 -14.78
CA ARG A 334 -35.54 8.14 -15.11
C ARG A 334 -35.93 7.60 -16.47
N GLN A 335 -36.87 6.66 -16.50
CA GLN A 335 -37.39 6.14 -17.75
C GLN A 335 -38.12 7.32 -18.37
N VAL A 336 -37.68 7.71 -19.56
CA VAL A 336 -38.53 8.48 -20.47
C VAL A 336 -39.84 7.68 -20.56
N PRO A 337 -41.02 8.28 -20.32
CA PRO A 337 -42.27 7.53 -20.28
C PRO A 337 -42.44 6.76 -21.59
N MET A 338 -42.49 5.43 -21.49
CA MET A 338 -42.76 4.59 -22.64
C MET A 338 -44.21 4.84 -23.06
N PRO A 339 -44.53 5.12 -24.34
CA PRO A 339 -45.90 5.40 -24.74
C PRO A 339 -46.81 4.22 -24.40
N HIS A 340 -47.93 4.50 -23.72
CA HIS A 340 -48.92 3.49 -23.38
C HIS A 340 -49.57 2.96 -24.67
N LYS A 341 -49.59 1.63 -24.84
CA LYS A 341 -50.20 0.95 -25.99
C LYS A 341 -51.48 0.23 -25.58
N VAL A 342 -52.54 0.46 -26.35
CA VAL A 342 -53.81 -0.28 -26.24
C VAL A 342 -53.75 -1.56 -27.06
N SER A 343 -54.25 -2.67 -26.51
CA SER A 343 -54.37 -3.95 -27.21
C SER A 343 -55.71 -4.61 -26.91
N LYS A 344 -56.16 -5.46 -27.84
CA LYS A 344 -57.40 -6.22 -27.73
C LYS A 344 -57.13 -7.59 -27.10
N ILE A 345 -57.94 -7.98 -26.13
CA ILE A 345 -57.91 -9.30 -25.51
C ILE A 345 -58.38 -10.32 -26.55
N THR A 346 -57.54 -11.30 -26.84
CA THR A 346 -57.81 -12.40 -27.77
C THR A 346 -58.21 -13.70 -27.07
N GLU A 347 -57.97 -13.81 -25.77
CA GLU A 347 -58.31 -14.98 -24.96
C GLU A 347 -59.83 -15.19 -24.86
N ARG A 348 -60.27 -16.45 -24.97
CA ARG A 348 -61.67 -16.86 -24.77
C ARG A 348 -61.85 -17.56 -23.43
N ASN A 349 -63.06 -17.48 -22.87
CA ASN A 349 -63.45 -18.24 -21.69
C ASN A 349 -63.91 -19.66 -22.06
N ALA A 350 -64.17 -20.51 -21.07
CA ALA A 350 -64.62 -21.89 -21.26
C ALA A 350 -65.92 -22.03 -22.06
N LYS A 351 -66.68 -20.94 -22.24
CA LYS A 351 -67.92 -20.87 -23.04
C LYS A 351 -67.68 -20.27 -24.45
N GLY A 352 -66.42 -20.18 -24.89
CA GLY A 352 -66.04 -19.68 -26.22
C GLY A 352 -66.18 -18.17 -26.43
N LYS A 353 -66.58 -17.39 -25.42
CA LYS A 353 -66.71 -15.92 -25.50
C LYS A 353 -65.38 -15.24 -25.16
N LEU A 354 -65.05 -14.13 -25.83
CA LEU A 354 -63.87 -13.33 -25.50
C LEU A 354 -63.90 -12.90 -24.03
N LYS A 355 -62.77 -13.07 -23.34
CA LYS A 355 -62.59 -12.57 -21.98
C LYS A 355 -62.68 -11.05 -21.99
N ARG A 356 -63.37 -10.51 -20.98
CA ARG A 356 -63.52 -9.07 -20.77
C ARG A 356 -62.92 -8.69 -19.42
N LYS A 357 -62.35 -7.49 -19.34
CA LYS A 357 -61.90 -6.88 -18.09
C LYS A 357 -62.82 -5.71 -17.76
N GLN A 358 -63.00 -5.41 -16.48
CA GLN A 358 -63.70 -4.19 -16.08
C GLN A 358 -62.85 -2.96 -16.40
N CYS A 359 -63.48 -1.94 -16.97
CA CYS A 359 -62.84 -0.66 -17.29
C CYS A 359 -62.55 0.10 -15.99
N ARG A 360 -61.27 0.28 -15.65
CA ARG A 360 -60.89 0.95 -14.39
C ARG A 360 -61.35 2.41 -14.30
N GLN A 361 -61.38 3.12 -15.43
CA GLN A 361 -61.82 4.51 -15.44
C GLN A 361 -63.34 4.64 -15.27
N CYS A 362 -64.14 3.77 -15.89
CA CYS A 362 -65.59 3.74 -15.66
C CYS A 362 -65.91 3.38 -14.21
N THR A 363 -65.16 2.44 -13.62
CA THR A 363 -65.33 2.06 -12.21
C THR A 363 -65.09 3.24 -11.27
N LYS A 364 -64.11 4.13 -11.55
CA LYS A 364 -63.93 5.38 -10.78
C LYS A 364 -65.18 6.27 -10.84
N GLY A 365 -65.85 6.33 -11.99
CA GLY A 365 -67.13 7.02 -12.17
C GLY A 365 -68.35 6.24 -11.68
N LYS A 366 -68.18 5.21 -10.84
CA LYS A 366 -69.24 4.31 -10.33
C LYS A 366 -70.07 3.63 -11.43
N LYS A 367 -69.54 3.53 -12.66
CA LYS A 367 -70.18 2.85 -13.79
C LYS A 367 -69.48 1.52 -14.06
N ARG A 368 -70.23 0.42 -14.05
CA ARG A 368 -69.69 -0.90 -14.43
C ARG A 368 -69.72 -1.04 -15.95
N THR A 369 -68.53 -1.09 -16.56
CA THR A 369 -68.37 -1.33 -17.99
C THR A 369 -67.31 -2.40 -18.22
N ASP A 370 -67.65 -3.45 -18.98
CA ASP A 370 -66.73 -4.51 -19.36
C ASP A 370 -66.18 -4.27 -20.76
N THR A 371 -64.86 -4.33 -20.92
CA THR A 371 -64.13 -4.03 -22.15
C THR A 371 -63.25 -5.20 -22.58
N ILE A 372 -63.05 -5.33 -23.89
CA ILE A 372 -62.10 -6.25 -24.51
C ILE A 372 -60.74 -5.58 -24.76
N TRP A 373 -60.55 -4.33 -24.33
CA TRP A 373 -59.32 -3.57 -24.52
C TRP A 373 -58.58 -3.40 -23.20
N HIS A 374 -57.24 -3.45 -23.26
CA HIS A 374 -56.39 -3.23 -22.10
C HIS A 374 -55.09 -2.54 -22.49
N CYS A 375 -54.45 -1.87 -21.53
CA CYS A 375 -53.10 -1.35 -21.72
C CYS A 375 -52.10 -2.49 -21.57
N ILE A 376 -51.14 -2.62 -22.51
CA ILE A 376 -50.05 -3.61 -22.40
C ILE A 376 -48.79 -3.02 -21.78
N THR A 377 -48.68 -1.70 -21.74
CA THR A 377 -47.52 -0.98 -21.19
C THR A 377 -47.57 -0.89 -19.67
N CYS A 378 -48.76 -0.86 -19.06
CA CYS A 378 -48.92 -0.91 -17.60
C CYS A 378 -48.68 -2.32 -17.06
N ILE A 379 -48.00 -2.41 -15.91
CA ILE A 379 -47.67 -3.68 -15.23
C ILE A 379 -48.93 -4.54 -14.99
N GLU A 380 -50.00 -3.92 -14.50
CA GLU A 380 -51.25 -4.63 -14.15
C GLU A 380 -52.15 -4.93 -15.36
N LYS A 381 -51.77 -4.47 -16.55
CA LYS A 381 -52.54 -4.60 -17.79
C LYS A 381 -54.04 -4.25 -17.59
N PRO A 382 -54.38 -3.05 -17.11
CA PRO A 382 -55.75 -2.69 -16.73
C PRO A 382 -56.67 -2.70 -17.94
N GLY A 383 -57.92 -3.16 -17.74
CA GLY A 383 -58.98 -3.02 -18.73
C GLY A 383 -59.40 -1.56 -18.86
N LEU A 384 -59.47 -1.04 -20.09
CA LEU A 384 -59.88 0.34 -20.38
C LEU A 384 -60.78 0.34 -21.61
N CYS A 385 -61.88 1.10 -21.60
CA CYS A 385 -62.58 1.44 -22.84
C CYS A 385 -61.66 2.29 -23.72
N VAL A 386 -61.88 2.30 -25.03
CA VAL A 386 -61.05 3.10 -25.97
C VAL A 386 -61.07 4.59 -25.56
N GLU A 387 -62.25 5.14 -25.28
CA GLU A 387 -62.45 6.52 -24.82
C GLU A 387 -61.86 6.81 -23.43
N CYS A 388 -61.71 5.78 -22.60
CA CYS A 388 -61.16 5.91 -21.26
C CYS A 388 -59.63 5.80 -21.23
N PHE A 389 -59.01 5.41 -22.35
CA PHE A 389 -57.59 5.11 -22.40
C PHE A 389 -56.74 6.35 -22.14
N GLU A 390 -57.01 7.46 -22.82
CA GLU A 390 -56.26 8.70 -22.64
C GLU A 390 -56.49 9.28 -21.24
N VAL A 391 -57.74 9.40 -20.82
CA VAL A 391 -58.11 9.95 -19.49
C VAL A 391 -57.44 9.17 -18.35
N TYR A 392 -57.36 7.84 -18.46
CA TYR A 392 -56.71 7.01 -17.46
C TYR A 392 -55.20 7.26 -17.38
N HIS A 393 -54.51 7.44 -18.51
CA HIS A 393 -53.06 7.66 -18.53
C HIS A 393 -52.65 9.14 -18.37
N SER A 394 -53.57 10.08 -18.57
CA SER A 394 -53.35 11.50 -18.25
C SER A 394 -53.50 11.80 -16.74
N SER A 395 -53.96 10.82 -15.95
CA SER A 395 -54.15 10.93 -14.49
C SER A 395 -53.13 10.09 -13.68
N ILE A 396 -52.11 9.54 -14.36
CA ILE A 396 -50.98 8.78 -13.80
C ILE A 396 -49.72 9.61 -14.03
#